data_AF-A0A753EKF3-F1
#
_entry.id   AF-A0A753EKF3-F1
#
_cell.length_a   1.000
_cell.length_b   1.000
_cell.length_c   1.000
_cell.angle_alpha   90.00
_cell.angle_beta   90.00
_cell.angle_gamma   90.00
#
_symmetry.space_group_name_H-M   'P 1'
#
loop_
_entity.id
_entity.type
_entity.pdbx_description
1 polymer ?
#
loop_
_entity_poly.entity_id
_entity_poly.type
_entity_poly.pdbx_seq_one_letter_code
_entity_poly.pdbx_strand_id
1 'polypeptide(L)'
;YPVWEMMLTPYPSLRDAGVQEYHRYLLIGLAPEGKIRIWLENTKKPNTRLTENKDIVVETVSGEKLAMCKGVTRFSHGYNYIKETEDFIKDKKYPYGNW
;
A
#
# COMPACT_ATOMS: atom_id res chain seq x y z
N TYR A 1 -7.54 -4.28 16.04
CA TYR A 1 -8.80 -3.74 15.51
C TYR A 1 -8.87 -4.00 14.01
N PRO A 2 -10.03 -4.35 13.46
CA PRO A 2 -10.28 -4.26 12.02
C PRO A 2 -9.93 -2.87 11.49
N VAL A 3 -9.40 -2.80 10.26
CA VAL A 3 -8.95 -1.54 9.65
C VAL A 3 -10.06 -0.49 9.60
N TRP A 4 -11.29 -0.91 9.30
CA TRP A 4 -12.45 -0.03 9.23
C TRP A 4 -12.78 0.61 10.59
N GLU A 5 -12.57 -0.10 11.69
CA GLU A 5 -12.81 0.41 13.04
C GLU A 5 -11.79 1.51 13.39
N MET A 6 -10.53 1.34 12.98
CA MET A 6 -9.50 2.37 13.13
C MET A 6 -9.83 3.62 12.32
N MET A 7 -10.37 3.48 11.10
CA MET A 7 -10.76 4.63 10.27
C MET A 7 -11.97 5.38 10.82
N LEU A 8 -12.87 4.71 11.55
CA LEU A 8 -14.03 5.32 12.21
C LEU A 8 -13.74 5.82 13.63
N THR A 9 -12.57 5.51 14.19
CA THR A 9 -12.18 5.98 15.53
C THR A 9 -11.54 7.36 15.43
N PRO A 10 -12.16 8.41 16.00
CA PRO A 10 -11.59 9.76 16.00
C PRO A 10 -10.37 9.86 16.92
N TYR A 11 -9.41 10.70 16.55
CA TYR A 11 -8.28 11.11 17.39
C TYR A 11 -8.21 12.64 17.51
N PRO A 12 -7.69 13.20 18.61
CA PRO A 12 -7.66 14.65 18.79
C PRO A 12 -6.72 15.34 17.78
N SER A 13 -7.18 16.44 17.20
CA SER A 13 -6.35 17.29 16.33
C SER A 13 -5.20 17.91 17.11
N LEU A 14 -4.04 18.03 16.45
CA LEU A 14 -2.88 18.75 16.97
C LEU A 14 -2.92 20.26 16.69
N ARG A 15 -3.79 20.73 15.80
CA ARG A 15 -3.88 22.14 15.41
C ARG A 15 -5.01 22.85 16.15
N ASP A 16 -6.14 22.19 16.27
CA ASP A 16 -7.39 22.80 16.71
C ASP A 16 -7.90 22.09 17.96
N ALA A 17 -7.81 22.77 19.12
CA ALA A 17 -8.26 22.23 20.39
C ALA A 17 -9.76 21.90 20.34
N GLY A 18 -10.13 20.67 20.70
CA GLY A 18 -11.51 20.19 20.65
C GLY A 18 -11.97 19.64 19.30
N VAL A 19 -11.13 19.70 18.26
CA VAL A 19 -11.43 19.06 16.97
C VAL A 19 -10.96 17.60 17.00
N GLN A 20 -11.83 16.72 16.51
CA GLN A 20 -11.50 15.32 16.25
C GLN A 20 -11.17 15.13 14.76
N GLU A 21 -10.09 14.43 14.48
CA GLU A 21 -9.66 14.01 13.16
C GLU A 21 -9.88 12.50 12.98
N TYR A 22 -9.91 12.08 11.72
CA TYR A 22 -10.05 10.68 11.32
C TYR A 22 -8.92 10.33 10.34
N HIS A 23 -8.50 9.06 10.36
CA HIS A 23 -7.57 8.56 9.35
C HIS A 23 -8.24 8.54 7.98
N ARG A 24 -7.92 9.54 7.15
CA ARG A 24 -8.61 9.76 5.88
C ARG A 24 -8.04 8.92 4.73
N TYR A 25 -6.78 8.53 4.82
CA TYR A 25 -6.07 7.86 3.74
C TYR A 25 -5.44 6.55 4.19
N LEU A 26 -5.51 5.58 3.29
CA LEU A 26 -4.79 4.32 3.35
C LEU A 26 -3.60 4.43 2.39
N LEU A 27 -2.38 4.28 2.89
CA LEU A 27 -1.19 4.17 2.05
C LEU A 27 -0.90 2.70 1.80
N ILE A 28 -0.74 2.33 0.54
CA ILE A 28 -0.45 0.95 0.12
C ILE A 28 0.90 0.94 -0.58
N GLY A 29 1.88 0.30 0.05
CA GLY A 29 3.20 0.07 -0.50
C GLY A 29 3.24 -1.29 -1.20
N LEU A 30 3.53 -1.27 -2.49
CA LEU A 30 3.70 -2.47 -3.31
C LEU A 30 5.20 -2.77 -3.41
N ALA A 31 5.60 -3.88 -2.80
CA ALA A 31 6.94 -4.43 -2.96
C ALA A 31 6.96 -5.44 -4.11
N PRO A 32 8.14 -5.75 -4.67
CA PRO A 32 8.31 -6.87 -5.59
C PRO A 32 7.79 -8.17 -4.98
N GLU A 33 7.54 -9.17 -5.84
CA GLU A 33 6.93 -10.45 -5.47
C GLU A 33 5.49 -10.35 -4.94
N GLY A 34 4.82 -9.19 -5.10
CA GLY A 34 3.43 -9.00 -4.67
C GLY A 34 3.24 -8.78 -3.17
N LYS A 35 4.31 -8.51 -2.42
CA LYS A 35 4.23 -8.21 -0.98
C LYS A 35 3.62 -6.82 -0.76
N ILE A 36 2.59 -6.73 0.08
CA ILE A 36 1.89 -5.46 0.34
C ILE A 36 2.08 -5.04 1.80
N ARG A 37 2.39 -3.76 1.98
CA ARG A 37 2.33 -3.10 3.29
C ARG A 37 1.31 -2.00 3.26
N ILE A 38 0.56 -1.86 4.34
CA ILE A 38 -0.52 -0.88 4.44
C ILE A 38 -0.34 -0.04 5.70
N TRP A 39 -0.53 1.27 5.55
CA TRP A 39 -0.50 2.23 6.64
C TRP A 39 -1.77 3.08 6.63
N LEU A 40 -2.18 3.52 7.82
CA LEU A 40 -3.08 4.65 7.99
C LEU A 40 -2.26 5.93 8.01
N GLU A 41 -2.64 6.89 7.17
CA GLU A 41 -2.01 8.20 7.22
C GLU A 41 -2.36 8.90 8.52
N ASN A 42 -1.35 9.50 9.15
CA ASN A 42 -1.53 10.33 10.32
C ASN A 42 -1.20 11.79 9.96
N THR A 43 -2.06 12.73 10.36
CA THR A 43 -1.75 14.16 10.22
C THR A 43 -0.56 14.51 11.09
N LYS A 44 0.56 14.92 10.48
CA LYS A 44 1.79 15.40 11.17
C LYS A 44 2.42 14.40 12.15
N LYS A 45 2.11 13.10 12.06
CA LYS A 45 2.76 12.02 12.81
C LYS A 45 3.22 10.93 11.84
N PRO A 46 4.15 10.03 12.25
CA PRO A 46 4.46 8.84 11.46
C PRO A 46 3.20 8.02 11.21
N ASN A 47 3.03 7.50 10.00
CA ASN A 47 1.87 6.70 9.62
C ASN A 47 1.78 5.40 10.43
N THR A 48 0.58 5.03 10.84
CA THR A 48 0.35 3.82 11.63
C THR A 48 0.35 2.61 10.71
N ARG A 49 1.31 1.69 10.87
CA ARG A 49 1.32 0.44 10.11
C ARG A 49 0.20 -0.46 10.59
N LEU A 50 -0.65 -0.95 9.67
CA LEU A 50 -1.81 -1.77 10.04
C LEU A 50 -1.43 -3.17 10.52
N THR A 51 -0.28 -3.67 10.06
CA THR A 51 0.24 -4.98 10.45
C THR A 51 1.66 -4.85 10.97
N GLU A 52 1.80 -4.67 12.29
CA GLU A 52 3.10 -4.45 12.92
C GLU A 52 4.04 -5.66 12.75
N ASN A 53 3.49 -6.88 12.80
CA ASN A 53 4.29 -8.11 12.88
C ASN A 53 4.18 -9.04 11.65
N LYS A 54 3.35 -8.70 10.65
CA LYS A 54 3.15 -9.54 9.46
C LYS A 54 3.00 -8.67 8.22
N ASP A 55 3.73 -8.96 7.16
CA ASP A 55 3.39 -8.40 5.86
C ASP A 55 2.06 -9.00 5.39
N ILE A 56 1.17 -8.17 4.83
CA ILE A 56 -0.01 -8.69 4.16
C ILE A 56 0.49 -9.26 2.84
N VAL A 57 0.71 -10.57 2.83
CA VAL A 57 0.99 -11.29 1.60
C VAL A 57 -0.34 -11.37 0.85
N VAL A 58 -0.50 -10.51 -0.14
CA VAL A 58 -1.61 -10.60 -1.07
C VAL A 58 -1.07 -11.28 -2.32
N GLU A 59 -1.67 -12.39 -2.71
CA GLU A 59 -1.42 -12.92 -4.04
C GLU A 59 -2.03 -11.98 -5.06
N THR A 60 -1.18 -11.22 -5.74
CA THR A 60 -1.62 -10.40 -6.86
C THR A 60 -1.90 -11.33 -8.05
N VAL A 61 -3.05 -11.14 -8.66
CA VAL A 61 -3.45 -11.88 -9.86
C VAL A 61 -3.42 -10.96 -11.07
N SER A 62 -3.15 -11.51 -12.25
CA SER A 62 -3.17 -10.79 -13.52
C SER A 62 -4.06 -11.51 -14.55
N GLY A 63 -4.34 -10.84 -15.67
CA GLY A 63 -5.09 -11.42 -16.78
C GLY A 63 -6.51 -11.77 -16.42
N GLU A 64 -6.92 -12.97 -16.82
CA GLU A 64 -8.29 -13.44 -16.66
C GLU A 64 -8.71 -13.67 -15.21
N LYS A 65 -7.73 -13.84 -14.32
CA LYS A 65 -7.91 -14.06 -12.87
C LYS A 65 -8.27 -12.77 -12.12
N LEU A 66 -8.13 -11.59 -12.74
CA LEU A 66 -8.54 -10.33 -12.13
C LEU A 66 -10.05 -10.29 -11.91
N ALA A 67 -10.47 -10.13 -10.65
CA ALA A 67 -11.87 -9.87 -10.31
C ALA A 67 -12.23 -8.38 -10.51
N MET A 68 -11.28 -7.48 -10.27
CA MET A 68 -11.41 -6.03 -10.47
C MET A 68 -10.46 -5.55 -11.57
N CYS A 69 -10.81 -4.47 -12.27
CA CYS A 69 -10.01 -3.87 -13.36
C CYS A 69 -9.75 -4.79 -14.58
N LYS A 70 -10.48 -5.91 -14.71
CA LYS A 70 -10.42 -6.79 -15.88
C LYS A 70 -10.87 -6.03 -17.13
N GLY A 71 -10.04 -6.04 -18.17
CA GLY A 71 -10.30 -5.31 -19.42
C GLY A 71 -10.12 -3.79 -19.35
N VAL A 72 -9.70 -3.24 -18.20
CA VAL A 72 -9.44 -1.79 -18.04
C VAL A 72 -8.02 -1.44 -18.50
N THR A 73 -7.05 -2.27 -18.13
CA THR A 73 -5.64 -2.05 -18.50
C THR A 73 -5.33 -2.61 -19.89
N ARG A 74 -4.54 -1.86 -20.68
CA ARG A 74 -3.92 -2.35 -21.91
C ARG A 74 -2.87 -3.44 -21.65
N PHE A 75 -2.42 -3.54 -20.40
CA PHE A 75 -1.44 -4.52 -19.93
C PHE A 75 -2.14 -5.65 -19.18
N SER A 76 -3.05 -6.34 -19.86
CA SER A 76 -3.91 -7.37 -19.26
C SER A 76 -3.12 -8.49 -18.60
N HIS A 77 -1.95 -8.85 -19.15
CA HIS A 77 -1.09 -9.93 -18.65
C HIS A 77 0.05 -9.43 -17.74
N GLY A 78 -0.01 -8.19 -17.28
CA GLY A 78 1.07 -7.55 -16.53
C GLY A 78 1.83 -6.52 -17.35
N TYR A 79 2.53 -5.63 -16.65
CA TYR A 79 3.35 -4.58 -17.24
C TYR A 79 4.79 -5.07 -17.36
N ASN A 80 5.31 -5.10 -18.58
CA ASN A 80 6.73 -5.32 -18.81
C ASN A 80 7.45 -3.98 -18.69
N TYR A 81 8.41 -3.91 -17.78
CA TYR A 81 9.26 -2.74 -17.65
C TYR A 81 10.13 -2.58 -18.88
N ILE A 82 10.43 -1.33 -19.23
CA ILE A 82 11.48 -1.06 -20.23
C ILE A 82 12.83 -1.48 -19.66
N LYS A 83 13.75 -1.90 -20.52
CA LYS A 83 15.09 -2.40 -20.14
C LYS A 83 15.85 -1.47 -19.19
N GLU A 84 15.74 -0.16 -19.40
CA GLU A 84 16.34 0.85 -18.52
C GLU A 84 15.82 0.79 -17.08
N THR A 85 14.52 0.51 -16.91
CA THR A 85 13.94 0.36 -15.57
C THR A 85 14.40 -0.94 -14.92
N GLU A 86 14.45 -2.04 -15.68
CA GLU A 86 14.98 -3.32 -15.19
C GLU A 86 16.44 -3.19 -14.73
N ASP A 87 17.28 -2.56 -15.54
CA ASP A 87 18.70 -2.31 -15.22
C ASP A 87 18.86 -1.40 -14.00
N PHE A 88 17.96 -0.43 -13.80
CA PHE A 88 17.97 0.44 -12.64
C PHE A 88 17.57 -0.27 -11.34
N ILE A 89 16.68 -1.27 -11.40
CA ILE A 89 16.14 -1.94 -10.20
C ILE A 89 16.90 -3.21 -9.79
N LYS A 90 17.50 -3.95 -10.73
CA LYS A 90 18.00 -5.33 -10.52
C LYS A 90 19.04 -5.51 -9.40
N ASP A 91 19.88 -4.51 -9.13
CA ASP A 91 20.95 -4.60 -8.13
C ASP A 91 20.66 -3.78 -6.86
N LYS A 92 19.42 -3.28 -6.72
CA LYS A 92 19.04 -2.44 -5.58
C LYS A 92 18.45 -3.25 -4.46
N LYS A 93 18.99 -3.04 -3.26
CA LYS A 93 18.40 -3.55 -2.02
C LYS A 93 17.30 -2.59 -1.56
N TYR A 94 16.05 -3.00 -1.69
CA TYR A 94 14.95 -2.23 -1.13
C TYR A 94 14.72 -2.64 0.32
N PRO A 95 14.22 -1.73 1.16
CA PRO A 95 13.85 -2.04 2.54
C PRO A 95 12.78 -3.15 2.66
N TYR A 96 12.20 -3.58 1.54
CA TYR A 96 11.00 -4.42 1.46
C TYR A 96 11.19 -5.70 0.63
N GLY A 97 12.40 -5.99 0.15
CA GLY A 97 12.72 -7.16 -0.68
C GLY A 97 13.73 -6.83 -1.79
N ASN A 98 14.11 -7.86 -2.55
CA ASN A 98 14.82 -7.67 -3.82
C ASN A 98 13.77 -7.62 -4.93
N TRP A 99 14.01 -6.78 -5.94
CA TRP A 99 13.22 -6.77 -7.18
C TRP A 99 13.75 -7.80 -8.16
#